data_AF-A0AAI9B5E0-F1
#
_entry.id   AF-A0AAI9B5E0-F1
#
_cell.length_a   1.000
_cell.length_b   1.000
_cell.length_c   1.000
_cell.angle_alpha   90.00
_cell.angle_beta   90.00
_cell.angle_gamma   90.00
#
_symmetry.space_group_name_H-M   'P 1'
#
loop_
_entity.id
_entity.type
_entity.pdbx_description
1 polymer ?
#
loop_
_entity_poly.entity_id
_entity_poly.type
_entity_poly.pdbx_seq_one_letter_code
_entity_poly.pdbx_strand_id
1 'polypeptide(L)'
;MKRHNLFAALTINIALMCSAAYAELNVDFNAKVLSSTCKMEIDNNGIINLATVGLDYFANSTTAEQYYTGGKNFSILLSGCSGTALTGTKQLHLDFKPRTGSFAPGSSQIFPNEDINGASNIGIVIFSVNDSNNKFNVWSPAGVSRSVYTIDADKMNDSRWNFYTRMQKVNNAASVGSGKVTTSVLVDAWYE
;
A
#
# COMPACT_ATOMS: atom_id res chain seq x y z
N MET A 1 -69.79 50.45 -35.73
CA MET A 1 -68.80 51.32 -36.40
C MET A 1 -67.42 51.06 -35.80
N LYS A 2 -66.41 50.93 -36.67
CA LYS A 2 -64.95 50.97 -36.48
C LYS A 2 -64.26 50.03 -35.47
N ARG A 3 -63.55 49.07 -36.07
CA ARG A 3 -62.46 48.23 -35.56
C ARG A 3 -61.25 49.10 -35.20
N HIS A 4 -60.55 48.77 -34.12
CA HIS A 4 -59.10 48.98 -34.02
C HIS A 4 -58.47 47.70 -33.47
N ASN A 5 -57.62 47.11 -34.30
CA ASN A 5 -56.93 45.85 -34.05
C ASN A 5 -55.73 46.12 -33.14
N LEU A 6 -55.63 45.38 -32.04
CA LEU A 6 -54.40 45.28 -31.24
C LEU A 6 -53.92 43.82 -31.37
N PHE A 7 -52.97 43.58 -32.28
CA PHE A 7 -52.28 42.28 -32.37
C PHE A 7 -50.86 42.46 -31.86
N ALA A 8 -50.60 41.86 -30.71
CA ALA A 8 -49.29 41.61 -30.16
C ALA A 8 -48.57 40.54 -31.02
N ALA A 9 -47.29 40.74 -31.33
CA ALA A 9 -46.45 39.69 -31.91
C ALA A 9 -45.08 39.68 -31.22
N LEU A 10 -44.87 38.58 -30.51
CA LEU A 10 -43.73 38.13 -29.73
C LEU A 10 -42.61 37.62 -30.67
N THR A 11 -41.35 38.04 -30.51
CA THR A 11 -40.21 37.36 -31.15
C THR A 11 -39.10 37.04 -30.14
N ILE A 12 -39.27 35.82 -29.63
CA ILE A 12 -38.40 34.79 -29.05
C ILE A 12 -36.87 35.03 -29.02
N ASN A 13 -36.34 34.82 -27.81
CA ASN A 13 -34.93 34.64 -27.42
C ASN A 13 -34.29 33.42 -28.11
N ILE A 14 -33.07 33.57 -28.64
CA ILE A 14 -32.20 32.43 -28.97
C ILE A 14 -31.13 32.34 -27.89
N ALA A 15 -31.36 31.45 -26.93
CA ALA A 15 -30.36 31.02 -25.97
C ALA A 15 -29.35 30.10 -26.66
N LEU A 16 -28.06 30.44 -26.54
CA LEU A 16 -26.94 29.65 -27.03
C LEU A 16 -26.82 28.37 -26.17
N MET A 17 -27.46 27.30 -26.63
CA MET A 17 -27.35 25.97 -26.02
C MET A 17 -25.99 25.38 -26.41
N CYS A 18 -25.03 25.49 -25.51
CA CYS A 18 -23.76 24.77 -25.60
C CYS A 18 -24.06 23.29 -25.32
N SER A 19 -24.03 22.44 -26.35
CA SER A 19 -24.13 20.99 -26.19
C SER A 19 -22.86 20.50 -25.50
N ALA A 20 -22.92 20.23 -24.20
CA ALA A 20 -21.91 19.42 -23.54
C ALA A 20 -21.92 18.03 -24.19
N ALA A 21 -20.91 17.73 -25.01
CA ALA A 21 -20.68 16.39 -25.51
C ALA A 21 -20.21 15.53 -24.32
N TYR A 22 -21.13 14.79 -23.72
CA TYR A 22 -20.78 13.73 -22.78
C TYR A 22 -20.19 12.58 -23.61
N ALA A 23 -18.88 12.44 -23.61
CA ALA A 23 -18.25 11.23 -24.09
C ALA A 23 -18.56 10.12 -23.07
N GLU A 24 -19.41 9.17 -23.43
CA GLU A 24 -19.61 7.95 -22.66
C GLU A 24 -18.31 7.13 -22.71
N LEU A 25 -17.53 7.18 -21.64
CA LEU A 25 -16.39 6.30 -21.44
C LEU A 25 -16.92 4.97 -20.91
N ASN A 26 -16.97 3.96 -21.76
CA ASN A 26 -17.23 2.59 -21.32
C ASN A 26 -16.02 2.10 -20.51
N VAL A 27 -16.25 1.80 -19.24
CA VAL A 27 -15.25 1.17 -18.37
C VAL A 27 -15.66 -0.30 -18.21
N ASP A 28 -14.90 -1.18 -18.84
CA ASP A 28 -15.09 -2.63 -18.72
C ASP A 28 -14.33 -3.16 -17.50
N PHE A 29 -15.06 -3.44 -16.42
CA PHE A 29 -14.51 -4.08 -15.23
C PHE A 29 -14.48 -5.59 -15.42
N ASN A 30 -13.33 -6.11 -15.86
CA ASN A 30 -13.09 -7.55 -15.93
C ASN A 30 -12.43 -8.03 -14.64
N ALA A 31 -13.11 -8.89 -13.88
CA ALA A 31 -12.58 -9.51 -12.67
C ALA A 31 -12.68 -11.04 -12.77
N LYS A 32 -11.59 -11.74 -12.39
CA LYS A 32 -11.56 -13.20 -12.30
C LYS A 32 -11.51 -13.60 -10.83
N VAL A 33 -12.59 -14.20 -10.33
CA VAL A 33 -12.61 -14.78 -8.98
C VAL A 33 -12.01 -16.18 -9.07
N LEU A 34 -10.82 -16.35 -8.50
CA LEU A 34 -10.13 -17.63 -8.41
C LEU A 34 -10.58 -18.37 -7.15
N SER A 35 -10.80 -19.69 -7.22
CA SER A 35 -11.22 -20.52 -6.08
C SER A 35 -10.08 -20.89 -5.13
N SER A 36 -8.93 -20.20 -5.22
CA SER A 36 -7.77 -20.44 -4.36
C SER A 36 -7.78 -19.58 -3.11
N THR A 37 -7.76 -20.22 -1.96
CA THR A 37 -7.68 -19.53 -0.66
C THR A 37 -6.63 -20.23 0.20
N CYS A 38 -5.37 -19.76 0.16
CA CYS A 38 -4.46 -20.05 1.28
C CYS A 38 -4.93 -19.25 2.50
N LYS A 39 -4.84 -19.84 3.68
CA LYS A 39 -4.88 -19.10 4.94
C LYS A 39 -3.55 -18.37 5.11
N MET A 40 -3.61 -17.13 5.60
CA MET A 40 -2.42 -16.35 5.91
C MET A 40 -2.30 -16.19 7.41
N GLU A 41 -1.12 -16.47 7.93
CA GLU A 41 -0.74 -16.21 9.32
C GLU A 41 0.54 -15.39 9.35
N ILE A 42 0.61 -14.40 10.25
CA ILE A 42 1.82 -13.60 10.48
C ILE A 42 2.41 -14.04 11.83
N ASP A 43 3.73 -14.20 11.88
CA ASP A 43 4.45 -14.57 13.10
C ASP A 43 4.02 -13.70 14.30
N ASN A 44 3.95 -14.32 15.48
CA ASN A 44 3.57 -13.67 16.73
C ASN A 44 2.20 -12.93 16.65
N ASN A 45 1.24 -13.52 15.94
CA ASN A 45 -0.11 -12.99 15.74
C ASN A 45 -0.11 -11.58 15.12
N GLY A 46 0.90 -11.28 14.29
CA GLY A 46 1.05 -9.97 13.65
C GLY A 46 1.61 -8.87 14.57
N ILE A 47 2.02 -9.18 15.80
CA ILE A 47 2.60 -8.21 16.72
C ILE A 47 4.12 -8.24 16.63
N ILE A 48 4.73 -7.26 15.97
CA ILE A 48 6.19 -7.19 15.82
C ILE A 48 6.77 -6.15 16.78
N ASN A 49 7.21 -6.61 17.96
CA ASN A 49 7.87 -5.75 18.95
C ASN A 49 9.32 -5.43 18.55
N LEU A 50 9.58 -4.18 18.17
CA LEU A 50 10.92 -3.62 18.00
C LEU A 50 11.52 -3.22 19.36
N ALA A 51 12.85 -3.18 19.45
CA ALA A 51 13.55 -2.76 20.65
C ALA A 51 13.44 -1.24 20.88
N THR A 52 13.60 -0.80 22.12
CA THR A 52 13.82 0.61 22.46
C THR A 52 15.25 1.00 22.05
N VAL A 53 15.38 2.12 21.34
CA VAL A 53 16.67 2.63 20.83
C VAL A 53 16.89 4.08 21.27
N GLY A 54 18.14 4.50 21.38
CA GLY A 54 18.52 5.89 21.61
C GLY A 54 18.41 6.75 20.35
N LEU A 55 18.56 8.07 20.48
CA LEU A 55 18.52 9.00 19.33
C LEU A 55 19.70 8.79 18.38
N ASP A 56 20.82 8.26 18.88
CA ASP A 56 22.02 7.90 18.13
C ASP A 56 21.76 6.81 17.08
N TYR A 57 20.73 5.97 17.27
CA TYR A 57 20.24 5.05 16.23
C TYR A 57 19.93 5.77 14.91
N PHE A 58 19.48 7.04 14.98
CA PHE A 58 19.11 7.85 13.83
C PHE A 58 20.21 8.83 13.38
N ALA A 59 21.44 8.69 13.91
CA ALA A 59 22.55 9.57 13.55
C ALA A 59 23.01 9.35 12.10
N ASN A 60 22.89 8.13 11.59
CA ASN A 60 23.24 7.79 10.21
C ASN A 60 22.11 8.21 9.24
N SER A 61 22.49 8.72 8.07
CA SER A 61 21.55 9.09 7.00
C SER A 61 21.13 7.89 6.15
N THR A 62 20.62 6.82 6.78
CA THR A 62 20.08 5.66 6.03
C THR A 62 18.77 6.04 5.36
N THR A 63 18.60 5.66 4.10
CA THR A 63 17.35 5.89 3.36
C THR A 63 16.34 4.77 3.64
N ALA A 64 15.07 5.02 3.29
CA ALA A 64 14.04 3.98 3.33
C ALA A 64 14.30 2.83 2.33
N GLU A 65 15.09 3.08 1.29
CA GLU A 65 15.47 2.08 0.27
C GLU A 65 16.61 1.17 0.74
N GLN A 66 17.42 1.65 1.69
CA GLN A 66 18.62 0.94 2.13
C GLN A 66 18.30 -0.07 3.23
N TYR A 67 18.55 -1.36 2.95
CA TYR A 67 18.57 -2.38 3.99
C TYR A 67 19.66 -2.05 5.01
N TYR A 68 19.29 -2.05 6.29
CA TYR A 68 20.19 -1.69 7.40
C TYR A 68 19.80 -2.47 8.67
N THR A 69 20.76 -2.72 9.55
CA THR A 69 20.57 -3.49 10.80
C THR A 69 19.77 -2.72 11.85
N GLY A 70 19.47 -3.35 13.00
CA GLY A 70 18.79 -2.70 14.12
C GLY A 70 17.26 -2.78 14.07
N GLY A 71 16.73 -3.81 13.43
CA GLY A 71 15.31 -4.12 13.32
C GLY A 71 15.03 -5.58 13.68
N LYS A 72 13.93 -6.12 13.17
CA LYS A 72 13.46 -7.47 13.50
C LYS A 72 12.91 -8.20 12.29
N ASN A 73 13.23 -9.49 12.18
CA ASN A 73 12.63 -10.38 11.20
C ASN A 73 11.22 -10.78 11.63
N PHE A 74 10.34 -10.99 10.66
CA PHE A 74 9.06 -11.64 10.82
C PHE A 74 8.73 -12.41 9.54
N SER A 75 7.81 -13.35 9.61
CA SER A 75 7.40 -14.15 8.47
C SER A 75 5.89 -14.16 8.29
N ILE A 76 5.49 -14.42 7.05
CA ILE A 76 4.12 -14.72 6.67
C ILE A 76 4.09 -16.20 6.26
N LEU A 77 3.24 -16.98 6.91
CA LEU A 77 2.96 -18.37 6.61
C LEU A 77 1.69 -18.46 5.76
N LEU A 78 1.78 -19.14 4.63
CA LEU A 78 0.62 -19.54 3.84
C LEU A 78 0.35 -21.03 4.06
N SER A 79 -0.85 -21.37 4.50
CA SER A 79 -1.24 -22.76 4.83
C SER A 79 -2.64 -23.09 4.32
N GLY A 80 -2.98 -24.37 4.26
CA GLY A 80 -4.28 -24.83 3.78
C GLY A 80 -4.58 -24.40 2.34
N CYS A 81 -3.54 -24.27 1.52
CA CYS A 81 -3.65 -23.84 0.13
C CYS A 81 -4.39 -24.92 -0.67
N SER A 82 -5.54 -24.58 -1.24
CA SER A 82 -6.36 -25.47 -2.05
C SER A 82 -6.96 -24.71 -3.24
N GLY A 83 -7.40 -25.43 -4.28
CA GLY A 83 -8.04 -24.86 -5.47
C GLY A 83 -7.16 -24.91 -6.73
N THR A 84 -7.81 -24.88 -7.89
CA THR A 84 -7.20 -25.02 -9.23
C THR A 84 -6.56 -23.74 -9.77
N ALA A 85 -6.59 -22.64 -9.01
CA ALA A 85 -5.95 -21.40 -9.47
C ALA A 85 -4.43 -21.44 -9.31
N LEU A 86 -3.89 -22.21 -8.37
CA LEU A 86 -2.45 -22.40 -8.24
C LEU A 86 -1.89 -23.10 -9.49
N THR A 87 -2.65 -23.99 -10.13
CA THR A 87 -2.27 -24.58 -11.42
C THR A 87 -2.30 -23.53 -12.54
N GLY A 88 -1.13 -23.00 -12.87
CA GLY A 88 -0.92 -22.00 -13.94
C GLY A 88 -0.51 -20.62 -13.44
N THR A 89 -0.76 -20.31 -12.16
CA THR A 89 -0.22 -19.12 -11.49
C THR A 89 1.29 -19.22 -11.35
N LYS A 90 1.98 -18.09 -11.53
CA LYS A 90 3.43 -18.00 -11.41
C LYS A 90 3.87 -17.02 -10.34
N GLN A 91 2.97 -16.18 -9.83
CA GLN A 91 3.32 -15.10 -8.91
C GLN A 91 2.41 -15.08 -7.68
N LEU A 92 3.04 -14.90 -6.52
CA LEU A 92 2.40 -14.47 -5.29
C LEU A 92 2.71 -12.99 -5.08
N HIS A 93 1.68 -12.21 -4.80
CA HIS A 93 1.80 -10.84 -4.36
C HIS A 93 1.48 -10.76 -2.87
N LEU A 94 2.33 -10.06 -2.11
CA LEU A 94 2.13 -9.76 -0.69
C LEU A 94 2.22 -8.25 -0.48
N ASP A 95 1.10 -7.55 -0.57
CA ASP A 95 1.08 -6.08 -0.58
C ASP A 95 0.83 -5.50 0.81
N PHE A 96 1.70 -4.60 1.23
CA PHE A 96 1.69 -4.03 2.59
C PHE A 96 1.13 -2.62 2.54
N LYS A 97 0.00 -2.35 3.18
CA LYS A 97 -0.65 -1.03 3.13
C LYS A 97 -0.75 -0.42 4.53
N PRO A 98 -0.54 0.90 4.68
CA PRO A 98 -0.86 1.57 5.94
C PRO A 98 -2.34 1.39 6.24
N ARG A 99 -2.70 0.97 7.45
CA ARG A 99 -4.10 0.81 7.85
C ARG A 99 -4.86 2.13 7.82
N THR A 100 -4.17 3.23 8.10
CA THR A 100 -4.69 4.60 8.02
C THR A 100 -4.91 5.09 6.59
N GLY A 101 -4.44 4.34 5.58
CA GLY A 101 -4.60 4.65 4.17
C GLY A 101 -3.55 5.59 3.59
N SER A 102 -2.52 5.99 4.34
CA SER A 102 -1.45 6.86 3.84
C SER A 102 -0.10 6.55 4.48
N PHE A 103 0.97 6.68 3.69
CA PHE A 103 2.36 6.63 4.18
C PHE A 103 2.72 7.91 4.96
N ALA A 104 3.86 7.90 5.64
CA ALA A 104 4.38 9.07 6.31
C ALA A 104 4.56 10.24 5.31
N PRO A 105 4.28 11.50 5.72
CA PRO A 105 4.36 12.65 4.83
C PRO A 105 5.70 12.76 4.09
N GLY A 106 5.64 12.90 2.77
CA GLY A 106 6.83 13.00 1.91
C GLY A 106 7.50 11.66 1.58
N SER A 107 6.89 10.53 1.94
CA SER A 107 7.38 9.20 1.60
C SER A 107 6.28 8.32 1.01
N SER A 108 6.67 7.40 0.13
CA SER A 108 5.82 6.29 -0.35
C SER A 108 6.28 4.92 0.16
N GLN A 109 7.18 4.91 1.15
CA GLN A 109 7.84 3.69 1.63
C GLN A 109 7.84 3.56 3.16
N ILE A 110 7.64 4.66 3.87
CA ILE A 110 7.71 4.72 5.32
C ILE A 110 6.29 4.71 5.87
N PHE A 111 5.93 3.65 6.58
CA PHE A 111 4.68 3.55 7.31
C PHE A 111 4.68 4.57 8.46
N PRO A 112 3.59 5.33 8.64
CA PRO A 112 3.55 6.41 9.62
C PRO A 112 3.59 5.88 11.05
N ASN A 113 4.16 6.68 11.95
CA ASN A 113 3.87 6.53 13.37
C ASN A 113 2.43 7.02 13.63
N GLU A 114 1.58 6.13 14.11
CA GLU A 114 0.17 6.38 14.40
C GLU A 114 -0.04 6.93 15.82
N ASP A 115 1.00 6.93 16.66
CA ASP A 115 0.92 7.55 17.99
C ASP A 115 1.08 9.08 17.88
N ILE A 116 -0.02 9.79 18.10
CA ILE A 116 -0.08 11.26 18.00
C ILE A 116 0.83 11.98 19.01
N ASN A 117 1.14 11.34 20.14
CA ASN A 117 2.04 11.85 21.17
C ASN A 117 3.36 11.08 21.16
N GLY A 118 3.60 10.31 20.09
CA GLY A 118 4.73 9.45 19.92
C GLY A 118 5.99 10.19 19.46
N ALA A 119 6.98 9.39 19.07
CA ALA A 119 8.20 9.91 18.50
C ALA A 119 7.92 10.69 17.21
N SER A 120 8.56 11.86 17.08
CA SER A 120 8.43 12.70 15.90
C SER A 120 9.49 12.37 14.86
N ASN A 121 9.13 12.52 13.58
CA ASN A 121 10.01 12.27 12.43
C ASN A 121 10.53 10.81 12.33
N ILE A 122 9.79 9.86 12.91
CA ILE A 122 10.07 8.43 12.83
C ILE A 122 8.86 7.71 12.24
N GLY A 123 9.12 6.75 11.36
CA GLY A 123 8.16 5.75 10.93
C GLY A 123 8.82 4.39 10.85
N ILE A 124 8.15 3.47 10.16
CA ILE A 124 8.60 2.08 10.01
C ILE A 124 8.78 1.77 8.53
N VAL A 125 9.79 0.98 8.19
CA VAL A 125 10.00 0.43 6.85
C VAL A 125 9.98 -1.09 6.92
N ILE A 126 9.47 -1.72 5.86
CA ILE A 126 9.42 -3.17 5.73
C ILE A 126 10.22 -3.56 4.50
N PHE A 127 11.08 -4.56 4.66
CA PHE A 127 11.88 -5.14 3.60
C PHE A 127 11.48 -6.59 3.37
N SER A 128 11.41 -6.99 2.11
CA SER A 128 11.54 -8.41 1.78
C SER A 128 12.97 -8.84 2.04
N VAL A 129 13.12 -9.95 2.76
CA VAL A 129 14.40 -10.64 2.95
C VAL A 129 14.27 -12.11 2.57
N ASN A 130 13.26 -12.44 1.77
CA ASN A 130 12.98 -13.80 1.34
C ASN A 130 14.12 -14.37 0.50
N ASP A 131 14.70 -13.54 -0.37
CA ASP A 131 15.98 -13.81 -1.01
C ASP A 131 17.09 -13.05 -0.26
N SER A 132 18.05 -13.79 0.30
CA SER A 132 19.18 -13.21 1.01
C SER A 132 20.09 -12.34 0.14
N ASN A 133 20.11 -12.58 -1.18
CA ASN A 133 20.91 -11.84 -2.16
C ASN A 133 20.15 -10.63 -2.72
N ASN A 134 18.82 -10.62 -2.61
CA ASN A 134 17.96 -9.56 -3.13
C ASN A 134 16.99 -9.07 -2.05
N LYS A 135 17.52 -8.23 -1.16
CA LYS A 135 16.74 -7.57 -0.11
C LYS A 135 16.28 -6.20 -0.60
N PHE A 136 14.99 -5.91 -0.52
CA PHE A 136 14.41 -4.67 -1.03
C PHE A 136 13.27 -4.19 -0.14
N ASN A 137 13.00 -2.88 -0.11
CA ASN A 137 11.84 -2.34 0.60
C ASN A 137 10.55 -2.77 -0.13
N VAL A 138 9.53 -3.23 0.59
CA VAL A 138 8.29 -3.75 -0.01
C VAL A 138 7.55 -2.71 -0.87
N TRP A 139 7.87 -1.42 -0.71
CA TRP A 139 7.52 -0.35 -1.65
C TRP A 139 8.75 0.28 -2.28
N SER A 140 8.61 0.73 -3.53
CA SER A 140 9.59 1.58 -4.20
C SER A 140 9.41 3.06 -3.82
N PRO A 141 10.43 3.91 -4.02
CA PRO A 141 10.28 5.36 -3.84
C PRO A 141 9.20 5.99 -4.73
N ALA A 142 8.85 5.32 -5.83
CA ALA A 142 7.81 5.74 -6.77
C ALA A 142 6.39 5.31 -6.34
N GLY A 143 6.21 4.70 -5.18
CA GLY A 143 4.89 4.26 -4.71
C GLY A 143 4.37 3.04 -5.47
N VAL A 144 5.26 2.15 -5.92
CA VAL A 144 4.91 0.85 -6.50
C VAL A 144 5.25 -0.26 -5.49
N SER A 145 4.30 -1.15 -5.23
CA SER A 145 4.51 -2.36 -4.42
C SER A 145 5.45 -3.34 -5.13
N ARG A 146 6.39 -3.93 -4.39
CA ARG A 146 7.49 -4.76 -4.94
C ARG A 146 7.51 -6.20 -4.46
N SER A 147 6.70 -6.53 -3.47
CA SER A 147 6.65 -7.88 -2.88
C SER A 147 5.91 -8.85 -3.81
N VAL A 148 6.55 -9.18 -4.91
CA VAL A 148 6.09 -10.12 -5.93
C VAL A 148 7.10 -11.25 -6.03
N TYR A 149 6.62 -12.48 -5.89
CA TYR A 149 7.47 -13.65 -5.80
C TYR A 149 7.06 -14.68 -6.82
N THR A 150 8.03 -15.25 -7.52
CA THR A 150 7.77 -16.44 -8.33
C THR A 150 7.44 -17.60 -7.41
N ILE A 151 6.36 -18.31 -7.72
CA ILE A 151 5.90 -19.45 -6.93
C ILE A 151 5.86 -20.73 -7.75
N ASP A 152 6.08 -21.83 -7.03
CA ASP A 152 5.77 -23.18 -7.47
C ASP A 152 4.49 -23.59 -6.75
N ALA A 153 3.41 -23.79 -7.53
CA ALA A 153 2.07 -24.08 -7.03
C ALA A 153 2.06 -25.23 -6.01
N ASP A 154 2.86 -26.27 -6.27
CA ASP A 154 2.93 -27.47 -5.46
C ASP A 154 3.64 -27.24 -4.11
N LYS A 155 4.37 -26.12 -3.97
CA LYS A 155 5.12 -25.74 -2.78
C LYS A 155 4.48 -24.61 -1.99
N MET A 156 3.29 -24.15 -2.39
CA MET A 156 2.62 -23.04 -1.73
C MET A 156 2.04 -23.40 -0.37
N ASN A 157 1.58 -24.64 -0.21
CA ASN A 157 1.06 -25.08 1.07
C ASN A 157 2.20 -25.18 2.11
N ASP A 158 1.98 -24.55 3.26
CA ASP A 158 2.95 -24.42 4.35
C ASP A 158 4.24 -23.66 3.95
N SER A 159 4.11 -22.75 2.98
CA SER A 159 5.21 -21.88 2.54
C SER A 159 5.40 -20.68 3.48
N ARG A 160 6.66 -20.29 3.68
CA ARG A 160 7.06 -19.17 4.56
C ARG A 160 7.77 -18.09 3.77
N TRP A 161 7.33 -16.85 3.95
CA TRP A 161 7.86 -15.66 3.29
C TRP A 161 8.48 -14.72 4.32
N ASN A 162 9.77 -14.42 4.18
CA ASN A 162 10.53 -13.71 5.21
C ASN A 162 10.64 -12.21 4.94
N PHE A 163 10.41 -11.44 5.99
CA PHE A 163 10.44 -9.99 5.98
C PHE A 163 11.25 -9.46 7.15
N TYR A 164 11.66 -8.19 7.04
CA TYR A 164 12.40 -7.48 8.06
C TYR A 164 11.84 -6.08 8.22
N THR A 165 11.71 -5.62 9.46
CA THR A 165 11.21 -4.28 9.75
C THR A 165 12.14 -3.53 10.70
N ARG A 166 12.26 -2.22 10.51
CA ARG A 166 13.05 -1.34 11.37
C ARG A 166 12.47 0.06 11.44
N MET A 167 12.89 0.83 12.44
CA MET A 167 12.58 2.25 12.51
C MET A 167 13.35 3.01 11.41
N GLN A 168 12.72 4.05 10.86
CA GLN A 168 13.27 4.88 9.80
C GLN A 168 12.90 6.34 10.04
N LYS A 169 13.89 7.22 9.86
CA LYS A 169 13.69 8.66 9.87
C LYS A 169 12.88 9.07 8.63
N VAL A 170 11.81 9.86 8.81
CA VAL A 170 10.91 10.27 7.71
C VAL A 170 11.59 11.30 6.82
N ASN A 171 12.07 12.38 7.43
CA ASN A 171 12.82 13.45 6.78
C ASN A 171 14.24 13.49 7.37
N ASN A 172 15.23 13.15 6.55
CA ASN A 172 16.64 13.11 6.98
C ASN A 172 17.18 14.47 7.44
N ALA A 173 16.62 15.59 6.98
CA ALA A 173 17.02 16.93 7.36
C ALA A 173 16.42 17.42 8.69
N ALA A 174 15.33 16.81 9.17
CA ALA A 174 14.69 17.20 10.44
C ALA A 174 15.27 16.46 11.64
N SER A 175 15.18 17.01 12.85
CA SER A 175 15.54 16.30 14.09
C SER A 175 14.56 15.15 14.36
N VAL A 176 14.99 14.18 15.17
CA VAL A 176 14.12 13.11 15.68
C VAL A 176 13.72 13.46 17.11
N GLY A 177 12.44 13.30 17.45
CA GLY A 177 11.93 13.44 18.82
C GLY A 177 11.70 12.08 19.47
N SER A 178 11.91 11.99 20.78
CA SER A 178 11.66 10.77 21.56
C SER A 178 10.17 10.52 21.73
N GLY A 179 9.78 9.25 21.76
CA GLY A 179 8.42 8.84 22.10
C GLY A 179 8.13 7.42 21.62
N LYS A 180 6.88 6.98 21.76
CA LYS A 180 6.45 5.67 21.26
C LYS A 180 6.34 5.70 19.73
N VAL A 181 6.68 4.58 19.10
CA VAL A 181 6.43 4.34 17.68
C VAL A 181 5.45 3.18 17.57
N THR A 182 4.27 3.43 17.00
CA THR A 182 3.26 2.40 16.73
C THR A 182 2.80 2.55 15.28
N THR A 183 2.62 1.44 14.58
CA THR A 183 2.09 1.46 13.21
C THR A 183 1.20 0.24 12.99
N SER A 184 0.15 0.39 12.20
CA SER A 184 -0.74 -0.69 11.81
C SER A 184 -0.63 -0.91 10.31
N VAL A 185 -0.32 -2.14 9.91
CA VAL A 185 -0.09 -2.50 8.50
C VAL A 185 -1.10 -3.59 8.13
N LEU A 186 -1.79 -3.39 7.00
CA LEU A 186 -2.61 -4.39 6.34
C LEU A 186 -1.75 -5.15 5.33
N VAL A 187 -1.97 -6.46 5.22
CA VAL A 187 -1.30 -7.28 4.20
C VAL A 187 -2.35 -7.96 3.34
N ASP A 188 -2.35 -7.64 2.06
CA ASP A 188 -3.19 -8.28 1.06
C ASP A 188 -2.38 -9.34 0.31
N ALA A 189 -2.97 -10.51 0.05
CA ALA A 189 -2.38 -11.52 -0.82
C ALA A 189 -3.27 -11.83 -2.02
N TRP A 190 -2.64 -11.95 -3.18
CA TRP A 190 -3.27 -12.47 -4.39
C TRP A 190 -2.28 -13.20 -5.28
N TYR A 191 -2.82 -13.89 -6.27
CA TYR A 191 -2.13 -14.85 -7.12
C TYR A 191 -2.37 -14.49 -8.59
N GLU A 192 -1.30 -14.47 -9.39
CA GLU A 192 -1.34 -14.25 -10.84
C GLU A 192 -0.56 -15.32 -11.61
#